data_AF-G1K053-F1
#
_entry.id   AF-G1K053-F1
#
_cell.length_a   1.000
_cell.length_b   1.000
_cell.length_c   1.000
_cell.angle_alpha   90.00
_cell.angle_beta   90.00
_cell.angle_gamma   90.00
#
_symmetry.space_group_name_H-M   'P 1'
#
loop_
_entity.id
_entity.type
_entity.pdbx_description
1 polymer ?
#
loop_
_entity_poly.entity_id
_entity_poly.type
_entity_poly.pdbx_seq_one_letter_code
_entity_poly.pdbx_strand_id
1 'polypeptide(L)'
;MSSNKRPEHQAPPEIFYDEVEARKYTQNSRMIEIQVDMCERAVELLCLPEDKSCFLLDLGCGSGLSGSVLEEAGHAWIGVDISKAMLDV
;
A
#
# COMPACT_ATOMS: atom_id res chain seq x y z
N MET A 1 18.54 -21.17 8.32
CA MET A 1 17.19 -20.95 8.89
C MET A 1 16.94 -19.44 8.90
N SER A 2 16.18 -18.89 7.96
CA SER A 2 15.99 -17.43 7.80
C SER A 2 14.72 -16.93 8.51
N SER A 3 14.56 -17.19 9.81
CA SER A 3 13.32 -16.87 10.53
C SER A 3 13.21 -15.40 10.98
N ASN A 4 14.24 -14.56 10.86
CA ASN A 4 14.25 -13.18 11.38
C ASN A 4 14.00 -12.06 10.35
N LYS A 5 13.59 -12.37 9.12
CA LYS A 5 13.47 -11.34 8.06
C LYS A 5 12.07 -10.74 7.88
N ARG A 6 11.05 -11.30 8.51
CA ARG A 6 9.68 -10.83 8.29
C ARG A 6 9.28 -9.83 9.39
N PRO A 7 8.76 -8.65 9.04
CA PRO A 7 8.31 -7.64 10.01
C PRO A 7 7.43 -8.20 11.13
N GLU A 8 6.51 -9.11 10.79
CA GLU A 8 5.58 -9.74 11.73
C GLU A 8 6.26 -10.63 12.79
N HIS A 9 7.53 -10.99 12.61
CA HIS A 9 8.32 -11.75 13.58
C HIS A 9 9.21 -10.87 14.47
N GLN A 10 9.32 -9.57 14.17
CA GLN A 10 10.23 -8.67 14.88
C GLN A 10 9.51 -7.88 15.97
N ALA A 11 8.34 -7.32 15.66
CA ALA A 11 7.53 -6.56 16.61
C ALA A 11 6.07 -6.47 16.12
N PRO A 12 5.11 -6.12 17.01
CA PRO A 12 3.78 -5.71 16.59
C PRO A 12 3.84 -4.60 15.52
N PRO A 13 2.87 -4.55 14.58
CA PRO A 13 2.86 -3.58 13.48
C PRO A 13 3.01 -2.12 13.94
N GLU A 14 2.41 -1.79 15.08
CA GLU A 14 2.46 -0.45 15.72
C GLU A 14 3.89 -0.01 16.11
N ILE A 15 4.79 -0.97 16.35
CA ILE A 15 6.18 -0.72 16.76
C ILE A 15 7.12 -0.80 15.55
N PHE A 16 6.78 -1.61 14.54
CA PHE A 16 7.61 -1.77 13.34
C PHE A 16 7.40 -0.64 12.32
N TYR A 17 6.18 -0.13 12.17
CA TYR A 17 5.84 0.98 11.28
C TYR A 17 5.75 2.29 12.06
N ASP A 18 6.86 2.67 12.69
CA ASP A 18 7.00 4.00 13.28
C ASP A 18 7.15 5.08 12.18
N GLU A 19 7.13 6.36 12.57
CA GLU A 19 7.27 7.48 11.62
C GLU A 19 8.56 7.42 10.78
N VAL A 20 9.61 6.76 11.27
CA VAL A 20 10.90 6.68 10.60
C VAL A 20 10.83 5.66 9.46
N GLU A 21 10.24 4.49 9.71
CA GLU A 21 10.03 3.48 8.68
C GLU A 21 8.97 3.93 7.67
N ALA A 22 7.90 4.61 8.10
CA ALA A 22 6.90 5.18 7.19
C ALA A 22 7.51 6.18 6.19
N ARG A 23 8.41 7.07 6.63
CA ARG A 23 9.12 8.00 5.74
C ARG A 23 10.08 7.29 4.78
N LYS A 24 10.69 6.18 5.18
CA LYS A 24 11.54 5.39 4.27
C LYS A 24 10.73 4.77 3.14
N TYR A 25 9.48 4.40 3.40
CA TYR A 25 8.57 3.88 2.37
C TYR A 25 8.22 4.95 1.32
N THR A 26 7.99 6.20 1.74
CA THR A 26 7.64 7.29 0.82
C THR A 26 8.83 7.99 0.17
N GLN A 27 10.06 7.76 0.63
CA GLN A 27 11.27 8.38 0.06
C GLN A 27 12.15 7.42 -0.74
N ASN A 28 11.94 6.11 -0.62
CA ASN A 28 12.72 5.11 -1.35
C ASN A 28 12.11 4.85 -2.73
N SER A 29 12.66 5.51 -3.76
CA SER A 29 12.16 5.42 -5.14
C SER A 29 12.00 3.99 -5.66
N ARG A 30 12.94 3.09 -5.32
CA ARG A 30 12.85 1.67 -5.72
C ARG A 30 11.66 0.97 -5.07
N MET A 31 11.36 1.31 -3.82
CA MET A 31 10.24 0.72 -3.10
C MET A 31 8.90 1.22 -3.67
N ILE A 32 8.81 2.52 -3.96
CA ILE A 32 7.66 3.13 -4.61
C ILE A 32 7.38 2.45 -5.96
N GLU A 33 8.40 2.34 -6.81
CA GLU A 33 8.31 1.69 -8.13
C GLU A 33 7.76 0.26 -8.01
N ILE A 34 8.29 -0.54 -7.08
CA ILE A 34 7.81 -1.91 -6.86
C ILE A 34 6.34 -1.94 -6.40
N GLN A 35 5.91 -1.02 -5.53
CA GLN A 35 4.52 -1.00 -5.05
C GLN A 35 3.56 -0.56 -6.15
N VAL A 36 3.95 0.41 -6.98
CA VAL A 36 3.18 0.84 -8.15
C VAL A 36 3.01 -0.32 -9.12
N ASP A 37 4.10 -0.96 -9.55
CA ASP A 37 4.06 -2.12 -10.45
C ASP A 37 3.18 -3.25 -9.91
N MET A 38 3.28 -3.53 -8.60
CA MET A 38 2.46 -4.54 -7.95
C MET A 38 0.97 -4.17 -7.92
N CYS A 39 0.66 -2.89 -7.69
CA CYS A 39 -0.72 -2.41 -7.63
C CYS A 39 -1.36 -2.39 -9.02
N GLU A 40 -0.66 -1.91 -10.05
CA GLU A 40 -1.11 -1.96 -11.45
C GLU A 40 -1.44 -3.41 -11.84
N ARG A 41 -0.53 -4.34 -11.51
CA ARG A 41 -0.77 -5.76 -11.77
C ARG A 41 -1.98 -6.31 -10.99
N ALA A 42 -2.22 -5.85 -9.77
CA ALA A 42 -3.39 -6.25 -8.99
C ALA A 42 -4.68 -5.73 -9.65
N VAL A 43 -4.71 -4.49 -10.13
CA VAL A 43 -5.85 -3.91 -10.85
C VAL A 43 -6.17 -4.71 -12.12
N GLU A 44 -5.15 -5.08 -12.90
CA GLU A 44 -5.34 -5.96 -14.07
C GLU A 44 -6.00 -7.30 -13.68
N LEU A 45 -5.57 -7.89 -12.57
CA LEU A 45 -6.07 -9.18 -12.09
C LEU A 45 -7.47 -9.13 -11.50
N LEU A 46 -7.95 -7.94 -11.08
CA LEU A 46 -9.32 -7.76 -10.61
C LEU A 46 -10.35 -7.87 -11.74
N CYS A 47 -9.92 -7.76 -13.01
CA CYS A 47 -10.79 -7.82 -14.20
C CYS A 47 -12.01 -6.91 -14.07
N LEU A 48 -11.79 -5.67 -13.61
CA LEU A 48 -12.85 -4.68 -13.44
C LEU A 48 -13.42 -4.27 -14.82
N PRO A 49 -14.69 -3.86 -14.90
CA PRO A 49 -15.28 -3.44 -16.16
C PRO A 49 -14.62 -2.16 -16.70
N GLU A 50 -14.10 -2.20 -17.94
CA GLU A 50 -13.33 -1.11 -18.56
C GLU A 50 -14.12 0.22 -18.68
N ASP A 51 -15.44 0.15 -18.86
CA ASP A 51 -16.30 1.33 -19.06
C ASP A 51 -16.90 1.88 -17.76
N LYS A 52 -16.39 1.48 -16.59
CA LYS A 52 -16.98 1.87 -15.30
C LYS A 52 -15.93 2.22 -14.24
N SER A 53 -16.14 3.37 -13.61
CA SER A 53 -15.50 3.66 -12.33
C SER A 53 -16.08 2.76 -11.24
N CYS A 54 -15.19 2.13 -10.47
CA CYS A 54 -15.53 1.27 -9.34
C CYS A 54 -15.24 1.99 -8.03
N PHE A 55 -15.90 1.55 -6.95
CA PHE A 55 -15.59 1.98 -5.60
C PHE A 55 -14.91 0.85 -4.85
N LEU A 56 -13.63 1.03 -4.51
CA LEU A 56 -12.73 0.00 -4.02
C LEU A 56 -12.38 0.20 -2.54
N LEU A 57 -12.12 -0.90 -1.84
CA LEU A 57 -11.58 -0.91 -0.49
C LEU A 57 -10.12 -1.37 -0.55
N ASP A 58 -9.20 -0.50 -0.18
CA ASP A 58 -7.77 -0.80 -0.11
C ASP A 58 -7.39 -1.18 1.34
N LEU A 59 -6.99 -2.44 1.53
CA LEU A 59 -6.70 -3.02 2.84
C LEU A 59 -5.19 -3.08 3.07
N GLY A 60 -4.72 -2.41 4.12
CA GLY A 60 -3.30 -2.16 4.33
C GLY A 60 -2.80 -1.08 3.37
N CYS A 61 -3.57 0.00 3.23
CA CYS A 61 -3.29 1.05 2.24
C CYS A 61 -2.00 1.83 2.53
N GLY A 62 -1.41 1.68 3.73
CA GLY A 62 -0.22 2.37 4.14
C GLY A 62 -0.33 3.88 3.92
N SER A 63 0.65 4.45 3.20
CA SER A 63 0.72 5.86 2.84
C SER A 63 -0.11 6.23 1.60
N GLY A 64 -0.99 5.34 1.12
CA GLY A 64 -1.88 5.61 0.00
C GLY A 64 -1.27 5.46 -1.40
N LEU A 65 -0.08 4.85 -1.54
CA LEU A 65 0.57 4.64 -2.85
C LEU A 65 -0.27 3.79 -3.81
N SER A 66 -0.89 2.73 -3.31
CA SER A 66 -1.85 1.92 -4.08
C SER A 66 -3.08 2.74 -4.45
N GLY A 67 -3.55 3.58 -3.53
CA GLY A 67 -4.66 4.50 -3.76
C GLY A 67 -4.47 5.42 -4.97
N SER A 68 -3.28 6.01 -5.15
CA SER A 68 -2.99 6.83 -6.34
C SER A 68 -3.07 6.03 -7.63
N VAL A 69 -2.63 4.77 -7.64
CA VAL A 69 -2.77 3.88 -8.81
C VAL A 69 -4.24 3.59 -9.11
N LEU A 70 -5.07 3.38 -8.08
CA LEU A 70 -6.52 3.20 -8.26
C LEU A 70 -7.19 4.47 -8.82
N GLU A 71 -6.79 5.65 -8.37
CA GLU A 71 -7.27 6.94 -8.90
C GLU A 71 -6.86 7.17 -10.35
N GLU A 72 -5.61 6.89 -10.70
CA GLU A 72 -5.10 6.97 -12.07
C GLU A 72 -5.81 5.97 -13.00
N ALA A 73 -6.19 4.80 -12.50
CA ALA A 73 -7.04 3.83 -13.19
C ALA A 73 -8.53 4.26 -13.27
N GLY A 74 -8.89 5.41 -12.70
CA GLY A 74 -10.24 5.97 -12.78
C GLY A 74 -11.22 5.41 -11.74
N HIS A 75 -10.74 4.83 -10.66
CA HIS A 75 -11.55 4.27 -9.57
C HIS A 75 -11.53 5.18 -8.34
N ALA A 76 -12.65 5.19 -7.61
CA ALA A 76 -12.70 5.79 -6.27
C ALA A 76 -12.36 4.72 -5.23
N TRP A 77 -11.78 5.11 -4.11
CA TRP A 77 -11.37 4.15 -3.08
C TRP A 77 -11.49 4.70 -1.66
N ILE A 78 -11.54 3.80 -0.69
CA ILE A 78 -11.29 4.08 0.73
C ILE A 78 -10.17 3.16 1.19
N GLY A 79 -9.21 3.72 1.93
CA GLY A 79 -8.11 3.00 2.55
C GLY A 79 -8.35 2.67 4.02
N VAL A 80 -7.86 1.50 4.45
CA VAL A 80 -7.76 1.14 5.87
C VAL A 80 -6.36 0.63 6.14
N ASP A 81 -5.71 1.17 7.17
CA ASP A 81 -4.44 0.66 7.70
C ASP A 81 -4.46 0.64 9.23
N ILE A 82 -3.68 -0.25 9.83
CA ILE A 82 -3.52 -0.34 11.29
C ILE A 82 -2.51 0.69 11.80
N SER A 83 -1.53 1.08 10.96
CA SER A 83 -0.50 2.04 11.32
C SER A 83 -1.00 3.46 11.13
N LYS A 84 -1.22 4.15 12.25
CA LYS A 84 -1.51 5.59 12.24
C LYS A 84 -0.38 6.40 11.58
N ALA A 85 0.87 6.02 11.82
CA ALA A 85 2.02 6.73 11.24
C ALA A 85 2.07 6.63 9.72
N MET A 86 1.58 5.52 9.13
CA MET A 86 1.48 5.38 7.67
C MET A 86 0.33 6.23 7.10
N LEU A 87 -0.79 6.36 7.82
CA LEU A 87 -1.94 7.17 7.40
C LEU A 87 -1.70 8.68 7.53
N ASP A 88 -0.82 9.10 8.44
CA ASP A 88 -0.48 10.51 8.71
C ASP A 88 0.67 11.04 7.81
N VAL A 89 1.14 10.28 6.82
CA VAL A 89 2.19 10.69 5.85
C VAL A 89 1.63 11.62 4.77
#